data_AF-A0A3D3JIE4-F1
#
_entry.id   AF-A0A3D3JIE4-F1
#
_cell.length_a   1.000
_cell.length_b   1.000
_cell.length_c   1.000
_cell.angle_alpha   90.00
_cell.angle_beta   90.00
_cell.angle_gamma   90.00
#
_symmetry.space_group_name_H-M   'P 1'
#
loop_
_entity.id
_entity.type
_entity.pdbx_description
1 polymer ?
#
loop_
_entity_poly.entity_id
_entity_poly.type
_entity_poly.pdbx_seq_one_letter_code
_entity_poly.pdbx_strand_id
1 'polypeptide(L)' 'PVRVYAGMPIGQLIYFAVEGQVINPYNKKASAKYNDRTAIPVESMMWKNFP' A
#
# COMPACT_ATOMS: atom_id res chain seq x y z
N PRO A 1 -15.25 -22.44 -7.74
CA PRO A 1 -13.98 -22.01 -7.08
C PRO A 1 -13.04 -21.43 -8.14
N VAL A 2 -12.25 -20.42 -7.80
CA VAL A 2 -11.28 -19.80 -8.72
C VAL A 2 -9.89 -20.36 -8.40
N ARG A 3 -9.15 -20.80 -9.41
CA ARG A 3 -7.75 -21.23 -9.28
C ARG A 3 -6.83 -20.05 -9.56
N VAL A 4 -5.82 -19.84 -8.71
CA VAL A 4 -4.83 -18.77 -8.83
C VAL A 4 -3.45 -19.41 -8.96
N TYR A 5 -2.67 -18.99 -9.96
CA TYR A 5 -1.33 -19.52 -10.23
C TYR A 5 -0.27 -18.45 -10.00
N ALA A 6 0.91 -18.86 -9.51
CA ALA A 6 2.05 -17.98 -9.38
C ALA A 6 2.45 -17.41 -10.75
N GLY A 7 2.75 -16.11 -10.80
CA GLY A 7 3.12 -15.40 -12.04
C GLY A 7 1.95 -15.00 -12.94
N MET A 8 0.71 -15.35 -12.59
CA MET A 8 -0.47 -14.87 -13.31
C MET A 8 -0.58 -13.34 -13.18
N PRO A 9 -0.85 -12.60 -14.27
CA PRO A 9 -1.20 -11.18 -14.18
C PRO A 9 -2.52 -11.03 -13.39
N ILE A 10 -2.49 -10.29 -12.28
CA ILE A 10 -3.63 -10.14 -11.36
C ILE A 10 -4.14 -8.69 -11.23
N GLY A 11 -3.53 -7.76 -11.95
CA GLY A 11 -3.90 -6.35 -11.90
C GLY A 11 -2.95 -5.46 -12.68
N GLN A 12 -3.25 -4.17 -12.69
CA GLN A 12 -2.49 -3.13 -13.37
C GLN A 12 -2.41 -1.89 -12.47
N LEU A 13 -1.30 -1.16 -12.53
CA LEU A 13 -1.16 0.15 -11.91
C LEU A 13 -1.53 1.23 -12.93
N ILE A 14 -2.46 2.11 -12.57
CA ILE A 14 -2.85 3.27 -13.35
C ILE A 14 -2.50 4.49 -12.50
N TYR A 15 -1.68 5.38 -13.04
CA TYR A 15 -1.22 6.58 -12.35
C TYR A 15 -2.04 7.79 -12.79
N PHE A 16 -2.33 8.67 -11.84
CA PHE A 16 -2.99 9.94 -12.07
C PHE A 16 -2.05 11.08 -11.66
N ALA A 17 -2.06 12.16 -12.45
CA ALA A 17 -1.34 13.37 -12.07
C ALA A 17 -2.04 14.02 -10.86
N VAL A 18 -1.22 14.51 -9.92
CA VAL A 18 -1.70 15.31 -8.80
C VAL A 18 -1.18 16.72 -9.01
N GLU A 19 -2.08 17.70 -9.02
CA GLU A 19 -1.73 19.11 -9.14
C GLU A 19 -1.26 19.67 -7.80
N GLY A 20 -0.25 20.55 -7.83
CA GLY A 20 0.31 21.21 -6.65
C GLY A 20 1.34 20.37 -5.87
N GLN A 21 1.74 20.87 -4.71
CA GLN A 21 2.76 20.24 -3.88
C GLN A 21 2.14 19.26 -2.87
N VAL A 22 2.73 18.07 -2.76
CA VAL A 22 2.34 17.09 -1.72
C VAL A 22 2.87 17.54 -0.35
N ILE A 23 1.97 18.00 0.51
CA ILE A 23 2.30 18.57 1.84
C ILE A 23 2.79 17.49 2.81
N ASN A 24 2.17 16.31 2.81
CA ASN A 24 2.50 15.22 3.72
C ASN A 24 2.57 13.88 2.97
N PRO A 25 3.72 13.56 2.35
CA PRO A 25 3.86 12.34 1.57
C PRO A 25 3.80 11.11 2.49
N TYR A 26 3.22 10.01 1.99
CA TYR A 26 2.92 8.82 2.80
C TYR A 26 4.15 8.27 3.54
N ASN A 27 5.31 8.22 2.88
CA ASN A 27 6.55 7.73 3.46
C ASN A 27 7.07 8.55 4.65
N LYS A 28 6.65 9.82 4.79
CA LYS A 28 7.02 10.70 5.91
C LYS A 28 5.88 10.88 6.93
N LYS A 29 4.68 10.40 6.62
CA LYS A 29 3.51 10.53 7.51
C LYS A 29 3.71 9.65 8.74
N ALA A 30 3.73 10.24 9.93
CA ALA A 30 3.97 9.54 11.20
C ALA A 30 2.99 8.37 11.47
N SER A 31 1.74 8.48 11.01
CA SER A 31 0.72 7.44 11.13
C SER A 31 0.68 6.45 9.97
N ALA A 32 1.62 6.54 9.02
CA ALA A 32 1.74 5.54 7.96
C ALA A 32 2.16 4.19 8.53
N LYS A 33 1.53 3.12 8.01
CA LYS A 33 1.64 1.78 8.60
C LYS A 33 2.52 0.83 7.80
N TYR A 34 2.71 1.13 6.51
CA TYR A 34 3.28 0.20 5.53
C TYR A 34 4.39 0.88 4.70
N ASN A 35 5.32 1.54 5.36
CA ASN A 35 6.45 2.20 4.67
C ASN A 35 7.52 1.20 4.24
N ASP A 36 7.70 0.12 5.01
CA ASP A 36 8.65 -0.95 4.69
C ASP A 36 8.04 -1.92 3.69
N ARG A 37 8.74 -2.15 2.58
CA ARG A 37 8.30 -3.06 1.51
C ARG A 37 8.75 -4.48 1.79
N THR A 38 7.83 -5.43 1.64
CA THR A 38 8.08 -6.86 1.78
C THR A 38 7.66 -7.60 0.51
N ALA A 39 8.28 -8.76 0.26
CA ALA A 39 7.90 -9.64 -0.86
C ALA A 39 6.61 -10.42 -0.59
N ILE A 40 6.12 -10.41 0.66
CA ILE A 40 4.95 -11.14 1.13
C ILE A 40 3.88 -10.18 1.68
N PRO A 41 2.59 -10.57 1.66
CA PRO A 41 1.52 -9.79 2.28
C PRO A 41 1.79 -9.54 3.77
N VAL A 42 1.46 -8.34 4.23
CA VAL A 42 1.56 -7.93 5.64
C VAL A 42 0.17 -7.84 6.23
N GLU A 43 0.03 -8.24 7.49
CA GLU A 43 -1.23 -8.17 8.23
C GLU A 43 -1.68 -6.73 8.51
N SER A 44 -2.97 -6.59 8.82
CA SER A 44 -3.56 -5.30 9.14
C SER A 44 -2.95 -4.70 10.41
N MET A 45 -2.46 -3.46 10.30
CA MET A 45 -1.98 -2.67 11.44
C MET A 45 -3.03 -1.67 11.94
N MET A 46 -4.33 -2.00 11.84
CA MET A 46 -5.41 -1.11 12.30
C MET A 46 -5.32 -0.80 13.79
N TRP A 47 -4.83 -1.74 14.59
CA TRP A 47 -4.56 -1.57 16.02
C TRP A 47 -3.68 -0.36 16.35
N LYS A 48 -2.75 0.06 15.48
CA LYS A 48 -1.91 1.26 15.67
C LYS A 48 -2.68 2.59 15.70
N ASN A 49 -3.97 2.60 15.36
CA ASN A 49 -4.81 3.81 15.45
C ASN A 49 -5.49 3.98 16.80
N PHE A 50 -5.49 2.95 17.63
CA PHE A 50 -6.15 2.95 18.93
C PHE A 50 -5.10 3.01 20.04
N PRO A 51 -5.44 3.61 21.20
CA PRO A 51 -4.55 3.68 22.35
C PRO A 51 -4.20 2.29 22.93
#